data_AF-A0A925LH50-F1
#
_entry.id   AF-A0A925LH50-F1
#
_cell.length_a   1.000
_cell.length_b   1.000
_cell.length_c   1.000
_cell.angle_alpha   90.00
_cell.angle_beta   90.00
_cell.angle_gamma   90.00
#
_symmetry.space_group_name_H-M   'P 1'
#
loop_
_entity.id
_entity.type
_entity.pdbx_description
1 polymer ?
#
loop_
_entity_poly.entity_id
_entity_poly.type
_entity_poly.pdbx_seq_one_letter_code
_entity_poly.pdbx_strand_id
1 'polypeptide(L)'
;MEIYNGFFDIKERVDGYYVEVYPPQEKGVKVEMEQVIEKLQKMGVEYDLITLIEAFKNIDEQPIFKVMPIKTPGSNAVDTKKDEKCFRLSFSEDQMRVYLKFFAVNDSANSVVSVSDIIDDARRIKVAVPLDEAAIAESIAQRKLNVDYLIASGTPAIDFVEARVEYLFKTEKDYRPEVDKDGNVNYHKLHVVANVLKGQLLARLIPGIEGKSGSDLFGNEIKPKKARLVKLKRGKNVLINETGTQLYADVDGLVKLEDEKVIVNDTFDIPGNVGSTTGDVEFLGS
;
A
#
# COMPACT_ATOMS: atom_id res chain seq x y z
N MET A 1 4.43 11.19 -59.06
CA MET A 1 3.51 10.67 -58.04
C MET A 1 4.07 11.06 -56.69
N GLU A 2 3.27 11.72 -55.86
CA GLU A 2 3.66 12.07 -54.50
C GLU A 2 3.72 10.80 -53.65
N ILE A 3 4.82 10.62 -52.92
CA ILE A 3 5.02 9.48 -52.03
C ILE A 3 4.40 9.85 -50.69
N TYR A 4 3.33 9.14 -50.29
CA TYR A 4 2.70 9.34 -49.00
C TYR A 4 2.98 8.15 -48.09
N ASN A 5 3.53 8.43 -46.91
CA ASN A 5 3.65 7.42 -45.86
C ASN A 5 2.27 7.05 -45.34
N GLY A 6 2.16 5.82 -44.83
CA GLY A 6 0.99 5.45 -44.04
C GLY A 6 0.94 6.29 -42.77
N PHE A 7 -0.26 6.59 -42.32
CA PHE A 7 -0.48 7.31 -41.07
C PHE A 7 -1.65 6.66 -40.34
N PHE A 8 -1.78 6.94 -39.05
CA PHE A 8 -2.89 6.43 -38.26
C PHE A 8 -3.51 7.52 -37.42
N ASP A 9 -4.79 7.32 -37.10
CA ASP A 9 -5.54 8.17 -36.18
C ASP A 9 -6.19 7.31 -35.10
N ILE A 10 -6.34 7.88 -33.90
CA ILE A 10 -6.97 7.20 -32.77
C ILE A 10 -8.28 7.92 -32.49
N LYS A 11 -9.39 7.24 -32.78
CA LYS A 11 -10.73 7.79 -32.57
C LYS A 11 -11.38 7.16 -31.35
N GLU A 12 -11.79 8.00 -30.42
CA GLU A 12 -12.69 7.63 -29.35
C GLU A 12 -14.10 7.48 -29.93
N ARG A 13 -14.68 6.30 -29.77
CA ARG A 13 -16.07 5.99 -30.11
C ARG A 13 -16.78 5.50 -28.86
N VAL A 14 -18.11 5.44 -28.92
CA VAL A 14 -19.00 5.12 -27.79
C VAL A 14 -18.64 3.78 -27.11
N ASP A 15 -18.07 2.84 -27.86
CA ASP A 15 -17.76 1.49 -27.42
C ASP A 15 -16.27 1.20 -27.26
N GLY A 16 -15.39 2.20 -27.47
CA GLY A 16 -13.94 1.98 -27.41
C GLY A 16 -13.09 3.00 -28.13
N TYR A 17 -11.77 2.83 -27.96
CA TYR A 17 -10.78 3.49 -28.78
C TYR A 17 -10.49 2.62 -30.00
N TYR A 18 -10.54 3.25 -31.18
CA TYR A 18 -10.27 2.64 -32.47
C TYR A 18 -9.02 3.24 -33.05
N VAL A 19 -8.17 2.40 -33.62
CA VAL A 19 -7.04 2.86 -34.45
C VAL A 19 -7.46 2.66 -35.90
N GLU A 20 -7.45 3.77 -36.65
CA GLU A 20 -7.66 3.77 -38.10
C GLU A 20 -6.31 3.97 -38.77
N VAL A 21 -5.83 2.95 -39.48
CA VAL A 21 -4.55 2.95 -40.18
C VAL A 21 -4.77 3.12 -41.67
N TYR A 22 -4.17 4.16 -42.21
CA TYR A 22 -4.22 4.51 -43.61
C TYR A 22 -2.93 3.99 -44.27
N PRO A 23 -3.02 3.11 -45.28
CA PRO A 23 -1.84 2.52 -45.92
C PRO A 23 -1.04 3.56 -46.71
N PRO A 24 0.28 3.36 -46.87
CA PRO A 24 1.11 4.23 -47.72
C PRO A 24 0.71 4.16 -49.19
N GLN A 25 0.98 5.24 -49.93
CA GLN A 25 0.89 5.27 -51.38
C GLN A 25 2.27 5.11 -52.03
N GLU A 26 2.34 4.39 -53.14
CA GLU A 26 3.56 4.11 -53.91
C GLU A 26 4.66 3.44 -53.08
N LYS A 27 5.77 4.14 -52.78
CA LYS A 27 6.92 3.66 -51.99
C LYS A 27 6.91 4.18 -50.55
N GLY A 28 5.77 4.66 -50.06
CA GLY A 28 5.65 5.16 -48.69
C GLY A 28 5.91 4.08 -47.65
N VAL A 29 6.33 4.50 -46.46
CA VAL A 29 6.60 3.60 -45.33
C VAL A 29 5.28 3.22 -44.66
N LYS A 30 5.11 1.92 -44.34
CA LYS A 30 3.95 1.42 -43.60
C LYS A 30 3.96 1.95 -42.17
N VAL A 31 2.77 2.02 -41.55
CA VAL A 31 2.66 2.31 -40.12
C VAL A 31 3.19 1.12 -39.32
N GLU A 32 4.13 1.39 -38.41
CA GLU A 32 4.67 0.38 -37.51
C GLU A 32 3.85 0.32 -36.21
N MET A 33 3.69 -0.88 -35.66
CA MET A 33 2.93 -1.10 -34.41
C MET A 33 3.50 -0.30 -33.24
N GLU A 34 4.81 -0.13 -33.19
CA GLU A 34 5.50 0.59 -32.11
C GLU A 34 5.08 2.08 -32.04
N GLN A 35 4.81 2.71 -33.19
CA GLN A 35 4.31 4.08 -33.25
C GLN A 35 2.90 4.21 -32.65
N VAL A 36 2.04 3.20 -32.85
CA VAL A 36 0.69 3.16 -32.29
C VAL A 36 0.72 2.94 -30.78
N ILE A 37 1.59 2.03 -30.29
CA ILE A 37 1.77 1.77 -28.86
C ILE A 37 2.24 3.03 -28.13
N GLU A 38 3.26 3.73 -28.65
CA GLU A 38 3.79 4.94 -28.04
C GLU A 38 2.70 6.03 -27.92
N LYS A 39 1.83 6.15 -28.93
CA LYS A 39 0.73 7.12 -28.92
C LYS A 39 -0.35 6.75 -27.91
N LEU A 40 -0.71 5.46 -27.79
CA LEU A 40 -1.68 4.98 -26.80
C LEU A 40 -1.18 5.20 -25.37
N GLN A 41 0.10 4.94 -25.10
CA GLN A 41 0.72 5.21 -23.80
C GLN A 41 0.71 6.71 -23.46
N LYS A 42 1.04 7.58 -24.42
CA LYS A 42 0.97 9.04 -24.23
C LYS A 42 -0.45 9.54 -23.97
N MET A 43 -1.47 8.84 -24.47
CA MET A 43 -2.88 9.14 -24.23
C MET A 43 -3.44 8.49 -22.96
N GLY A 44 -2.68 7.62 -22.28
CA GLY A 44 -3.13 6.90 -21.09
C GLY A 44 -4.20 5.84 -21.38
N VAL A 45 -4.28 5.36 -22.62
CA VAL A 45 -5.25 4.34 -23.04
C VAL A 45 -4.67 2.96 -22.77
N GLU A 46 -5.35 2.13 -21.98
CA GLU A 46 -4.96 0.72 -21.80
C GLU A 46 -5.15 -0.05 -23.11
N TYR A 47 -4.31 -1.04 -23.37
CA TYR A 47 -4.41 -1.87 -24.58
C TYR A 47 -3.97 -3.29 -24.29
N ASP A 48 -4.54 -4.24 -25.03
CA ASP A 48 -4.13 -5.63 -25.00
C ASP A 48 -3.13 -5.92 -26.14
N LEU A 49 -1.93 -6.42 -25.79
CA LEU A 49 -0.85 -6.65 -26.74
C LEU A 49 -1.18 -7.76 -27.76
N ILE A 50 -1.98 -8.76 -27.38
CA ILE A 50 -2.38 -9.87 -28.26
C ILE A 50 -3.34 -9.34 -29.33
N THR A 51 -4.29 -8.50 -28.94
CA THR A 51 -5.26 -7.85 -29.84
C THR A 51 -4.57 -6.96 -30.86
N LEU A 52 -3.56 -6.19 -30.44
CA LEU A 52 -2.74 -5.37 -31.34
C LEU A 52 -1.96 -6.23 -32.36
N ILE A 53 -1.38 -7.35 -31.94
CA ILE A 53 -0.64 -8.25 -32.82
C ILE A 53 -1.56 -8.87 -33.88
N GLU A 54 -2.76 -9.31 -33.52
CA GLU A 54 -3.73 -9.85 -34.48
C GLU A 54 -4.23 -8.78 -35.45
N ALA A 55 -4.50 -7.57 -34.97
CA ALA A 55 -4.92 -6.46 -35.81
C ALA A 55 -3.88 -6.06 -36.85
N PHE A 56 -2.61 -5.94 -36.45
CA PHE A 56 -1.52 -5.59 -37.38
C PHE A 56 -1.21 -6.70 -38.39
N LYS A 57 -1.49 -7.96 -38.08
CA LYS A 57 -1.39 -9.07 -39.05
C LYS A 57 -2.43 -8.96 -40.17
N ASN A 58 -3.61 -8.42 -39.88
CA ASN A 58 -4.72 -8.30 -40.83
C ASN A 58 -4.95 -6.86 -41.31
N ILE A 59 -4.00 -5.96 -41.09
CA ILE A 59 -4.18 -4.50 -41.28
C ILE A 59 -4.41 -4.08 -42.73
N ASP A 60 -3.88 -4.86 -43.68
CA ASP A 60 -4.07 -4.62 -45.11
C ASP A 60 -5.51 -4.97 -45.56
N GLU A 61 -6.24 -5.80 -44.80
CA GLU A 61 -7.64 -6.19 -45.05
C GLU A 61 -8.65 -5.45 -44.14
N GLN A 62 -8.27 -5.20 -42.88
CA GLN A 62 -9.06 -4.48 -41.89
C GLN A 62 -8.25 -3.29 -41.33
N PRO A 63 -8.29 -2.13 -42.01
CA PRO A 63 -7.49 -0.96 -41.62
C PRO A 63 -8.01 -0.26 -40.35
N ILE A 64 -9.17 -0.67 -39.83
CA ILE A 64 -9.76 -0.11 -38.62
C ILE A 64 -9.93 -1.24 -37.62
N PHE A 65 -9.28 -1.12 -36.47
CA PHE A 65 -9.38 -2.12 -35.42
C PHE A 65 -9.51 -1.47 -34.04
N LYS A 66 -10.18 -2.19 -33.15
CA LYS A 66 -10.50 -1.74 -31.81
C LYS A 66 -9.35 -2.12 -30.86
N VAL A 67 -8.70 -1.11 -30.28
CA VAL A 67 -7.52 -1.31 -29.41
C VAL A 67 -7.87 -1.38 -27.94
N MET A 68 -8.97 -0.73 -27.56
CA MET A 68 -9.55 -0.84 -26.25
C MET A 68 -11.07 -0.82 -26.40
N PRO A 69 -11.81 -1.87 -26.04
CA PRO A 69 -13.19 -1.67 -25.67
C PRO A 69 -13.21 -0.75 -24.46
N ILE A 70 -13.96 0.35 -24.52
CA ILE A 70 -14.46 0.92 -23.28
C ILE A 70 -15.20 -0.25 -22.65
N LYS A 71 -14.73 -0.70 -21.48
CA LYS A 71 -15.52 -1.60 -20.65
C LYS A 71 -16.78 -0.83 -20.25
N THR A 72 -17.80 -0.81 -21.11
CA THR A 72 -19.03 -1.39 -20.61
C THR A 72 -18.74 -2.87 -20.49
N PRO A 73 -18.79 -3.43 -19.29
CA PRO A 73 -18.60 -4.86 -19.11
C PRO A 73 -19.68 -5.59 -19.91
N GLY A 74 -19.26 -6.23 -21.00
CA GLY A 74 -19.93 -7.37 -21.62
C GLY A 74 -20.49 -7.15 -23.02
N SER A 75 -19.87 -7.82 -23.99
CA SER A 75 -20.54 -8.91 -24.72
C SER A 75 -19.51 -9.55 -25.67
N ASN A 76 -19.00 -10.74 -25.35
CA ASN A 76 -19.53 -11.95 -25.98
C ASN A 76 -21.05 -11.93 -26.15
N ALA A 77 -21.44 -11.96 -27.42
CA ALA A 77 -22.81 -12.05 -27.87
C ALA A 77 -23.48 -13.31 -27.30
N VAL A 78 -24.46 -13.09 -26.43
CA VAL A 78 -25.73 -13.78 -26.53
C VAL A 78 -26.76 -12.69 -26.66
N ASP A 79 -27.43 -12.69 -27.81
CA ASP A 79 -28.60 -11.89 -28.11
C ASP A 79 -29.52 -11.80 -26.91
N THR A 80 -29.72 -10.59 -26.40
CA THR A 80 -30.97 -10.19 -25.77
C THR A 80 -31.02 -8.67 -25.81
N LYS A 81 -32.07 -8.12 -26.43
CA LYS A 81 -32.52 -6.74 -26.18
C LYS A 81 -32.43 -6.48 -24.68
N LYS A 82 -31.49 -5.65 -24.22
CA LYS A 82 -31.23 -5.46 -22.79
C LYS A 82 -31.72 -4.07 -22.42
N ASP A 83 -32.81 -4.05 -21.67
CA ASP A 83 -33.37 -2.86 -21.03
C ASP A 83 -32.24 -2.02 -20.44
N GLU A 84 -32.12 -0.77 -20.88
CA GLU A 84 -31.18 0.20 -20.29
C GLU A 84 -31.60 0.43 -18.84
N LYS A 85 -30.98 -0.30 -17.91
CA LYS A 85 -31.24 -0.13 -16.48
C LYS A 85 -30.85 1.29 -16.06
N CYS A 86 -31.70 1.94 -15.26
CA CYS A 86 -31.46 3.30 -14.76
C CYS A 86 -30.41 3.38 -13.63
N PHE A 87 -29.66 2.30 -13.38
CA PHE A 87 -28.61 2.25 -12.37
C PHE A 87 -27.42 1.39 -12.82
N ARG A 88 -26.25 1.67 -12.25
CA ARG A 88 -25.01 0.89 -12.43
C ARG A 88 -24.33 0.69 -11.09
N LEU A 89 -23.70 -0.48 -10.95
CA LEU A 89 -22.74 -0.75 -9.89
C LEU A 89 -21.32 -0.48 -10.38
N SER A 90 -20.55 0.22 -9.56
CA SER A 90 -19.14 0.50 -9.82
C SER A 90 -18.31 0.15 -8.60
N PHE A 91 -17.03 -0.14 -8.81
CA PHE A 91 -16.12 -0.58 -7.76
C PHE A 91 -14.97 0.41 -7.67
N SER A 92 -14.46 0.63 -6.47
CA SER A 92 -13.18 1.33 -6.30
C SER A 92 -12.04 0.50 -6.90
N GLU A 93 -10.95 1.18 -7.28
CA GLU A 93 -9.75 0.55 -7.88
C GLU A 93 -9.15 -0.56 -6.99
N ASP A 94 -9.19 -0.34 -5.68
CA ASP A 94 -8.73 -1.27 -4.65
C ASP A 94 -9.72 -2.42 -4.38
N GLN A 95 -10.86 -2.46 -5.08
CA GLN A 95 -11.93 -3.44 -4.89
C GLN A 95 -12.50 -3.50 -3.46
N MET A 96 -12.33 -2.43 -2.69
CA MET A 96 -12.79 -2.34 -1.29
C MET A 96 -14.18 -1.71 -1.15
N ARG A 97 -14.71 -1.04 -2.17
CA ARG A 97 -15.98 -0.31 -2.09
C ARG A 97 -16.80 -0.50 -3.35
N VAL A 98 -18.10 -0.70 -3.17
CA VAL A 98 -19.06 -0.78 -4.27
C VAL A 98 -20.03 0.38 -4.15
N TYR A 99 -20.23 1.05 -5.27
CA TYR A 99 -21.05 2.23 -5.41
C TYR A 99 -22.21 1.97 -6.35
N LEU A 100 -23.40 2.40 -5.94
CA LEU A 100 -24.59 2.48 -6.75
C LEU A 100 -24.71 3.88 -7.34
N LYS A 101 -24.92 3.97 -8.65
CA LYS A 101 -25.13 5.25 -9.35
C LYS A 101 -26.35 5.15 -10.26
N PHE A 102 -27.24 6.14 -10.17
CA PHE A 102 -28.43 6.23 -11.03
C PHE A 102 -28.19 7.14 -12.24
N PHE A 103 -28.85 6.83 -13.36
CA PHE A 103 -28.78 7.59 -14.61
C PHE A 103 -30.19 7.91 -15.12
N ALA A 104 -30.32 9.03 -15.84
CA ALA A 104 -31.53 9.31 -16.60
C ALA A 104 -31.64 8.33 -17.76
N VAL A 105 -32.81 7.72 -17.93
CA VAL A 105 -33.14 6.88 -19.08
C VAL A 105 -34.24 7.63 -19.85
N ASN A 106 -34.17 7.60 -21.18
CA ASN A 106 -35.06 8.39 -22.05
C ASN A 106 -36.55 8.02 -21.91
N ASP A 107 -36.85 6.86 -21.30
CA ASP A 107 -38.22 6.41 -21.03
C ASP A 107 -38.60 6.68 -19.56
N SER A 108 -38.96 7.93 -19.31
CA SER A 108 -39.14 8.56 -17.99
C SER A 108 -40.26 8.00 -17.11
N ALA A 109 -40.87 6.85 -17.40
CA ALA A 109 -42.13 6.47 -16.76
C ALA A 109 -42.13 5.22 -15.86
N ASN A 110 -41.26 4.20 -15.99
CA ASN A 110 -41.48 3.00 -15.15
C ASN A 110 -40.35 2.00 -14.89
N SER A 111 -39.07 2.38 -14.94
CA SER A 111 -38.04 1.51 -14.35
C SER A 111 -38.08 1.64 -12.81
N VAL A 112 -39.10 1.05 -12.17
CA VAL A 112 -39.18 0.90 -10.72
C VAL A 112 -38.03 -0.01 -10.32
N VAL A 113 -36.98 0.57 -9.73
CA VAL A 113 -35.85 -0.21 -9.20
C VAL A 113 -36.19 -0.62 -7.79
N SER A 114 -36.24 -1.92 -7.55
CA SER A 114 -36.37 -2.47 -6.21
C SER A 114 -35.01 -2.71 -5.56
N VAL A 115 -34.99 -2.80 -4.22
CA VAL A 115 -33.80 -3.21 -3.48
C VAL A 115 -33.31 -4.59 -3.95
N SER A 116 -34.24 -5.51 -4.23
CA SER A 116 -33.93 -6.85 -4.75
C SER A 116 -33.21 -6.83 -6.08
N ASP A 117 -33.55 -5.92 -7.01
CA ASP A 117 -32.86 -5.84 -8.31
C ASP A 117 -31.37 -5.51 -8.18
N ILE A 118 -31.05 -4.64 -7.22
CA ILE A 118 -29.68 -4.21 -6.93
C ILE A 118 -28.91 -5.34 -6.23
N ILE A 119 -29.56 -6.02 -5.27
CA ILE A 119 -28.98 -7.18 -4.58
C ILE A 119 -28.69 -8.31 -5.57
N ASP A 120 -29.62 -8.60 -6.49
CA ASP A 120 -29.44 -9.66 -7.48
C ASP A 120 -28.34 -9.35 -8.49
N ASP A 121 -28.20 -8.09 -8.93
CA ASP A 121 -27.09 -7.68 -9.79
C ASP A 121 -25.75 -7.75 -9.06
N ALA A 122 -25.67 -7.33 -7.80
CA ALA A 122 -24.46 -7.47 -6.99
C ALA A 122 -24.10 -8.95 -6.77
N ARG A 123 -25.09 -9.83 -6.55
CA ARG A 123 -24.90 -11.28 -6.44
C ARG A 123 -24.38 -11.89 -7.74
N ARG A 124 -24.88 -11.45 -8.90
CA ARG A 124 -24.39 -11.89 -10.23
C ARG A 124 -22.92 -11.50 -10.44
N ILE A 125 -22.50 -10.35 -9.91
CA ILE A 125 -21.10 -9.88 -9.96
C ILE A 125 -20.23 -10.53 -8.86
N LYS A 126 -20.80 -11.43 -8.06
CA LYS A 126 -20.14 -12.19 -6.99
C LYS A 126 -19.60 -11.32 -5.84
N VAL A 127 -20.31 -10.24 -5.50
CA VAL A 127 -20.04 -9.53 -4.24
C VAL A 127 -20.29 -10.49 -3.08
N ALA A 128 -19.24 -10.78 -2.31
CA ALA A 128 -19.25 -11.75 -1.22
C ALA A 128 -19.59 -11.11 0.13
N VAL A 129 -19.39 -9.79 0.26
CA VAL A 129 -19.74 -9.05 1.46
C VAL A 129 -21.23 -8.72 1.52
N PRO A 130 -21.82 -8.59 2.73
CA PRO A 130 -23.17 -8.07 2.88
C PRO A 130 -23.31 -6.66 2.30
N LEU A 131 -24.40 -6.42 1.58
CA LEU A 131 -24.76 -5.09 1.10
C LEU A 131 -25.50 -4.33 2.22
N ASP A 132 -25.27 -3.04 2.28
CA ASP A 132 -26.01 -2.11 3.13
C ASP A 132 -27.39 -1.84 2.51
N GLU A 133 -28.36 -2.67 2.90
CA GLU A 133 -29.75 -2.57 2.43
C GLU A 133 -30.38 -1.22 2.80
N ALA A 134 -29.99 -0.62 3.93
CA ALA A 134 -30.49 0.68 4.35
C ALA A 134 -29.97 1.79 3.42
N ALA A 135 -28.66 1.78 3.11
CA ALA A 135 -28.07 2.70 2.16
C ALA A 135 -28.69 2.53 0.76
N ILE A 136 -28.94 1.31 0.31
CA ILE A 136 -29.62 1.05 -0.98
C ILE A 136 -31.04 1.65 -0.98
N ALA A 137 -31.83 1.37 0.05
CA ALA A 137 -33.20 1.87 0.17
C ALA A 137 -33.24 3.41 0.19
N GLU A 138 -32.33 4.05 0.93
CA GLU A 138 -32.18 5.50 0.94
C GLU A 138 -31.78 6.03 -0.43
N SER A 139 -30.85 5.36 -1.13
CA SER A 139 -30.39 5.76 -2.46
C SER A 139 -31.53 5.72 -3.49
N ILE A 140 -32.40 4.69 -3.43
CA ILE A 140 -33.60 4.59 -4.28
C ILE A 140 -34.59 5.71 -3.95
N ALA A 141 -34.80 6.02 -2.66
CA ALA A 141 -35.72 7.08 -2.24
C ALA A 141 -35.24 8.48 -2.65
N GLN A 142 -33.95 8.76 -2.52
CA GLN A 142 -33.36 10.04 -2.93
C GLN A 142 -33.25 10.17 -4.46
N ARG A 143 -32.91 9.08 -5.14
CA ARG A 143 -32.76 8.97 -6.61
C ARG A 143 -31.94 10.11 -7.23
N LYS A 144 -30.86 10.57 -6.57
CA LYS A 144 -29.99 11.58 -7.17
C LYS A 144 -29.19 10.96 -8.30
N LEU A 145 -29.30 11.56 -9.48
CA LEU A 145 -28.62 11.08 -10.67
C LEU A 145 -27.13 11.42 -10.61
N ASN A 146 -26.30 10.55 -11.18
CA ASN A 146 -24.84 10.69 -11.26
C ASN A 146 -24.11 10.84 -9.92
N VAL A 147 -24.76 10.47 -8.81
CA VAL A 147 -24.14 10.43 -7.48
C VAL A 147 -23.73 8.99 -7.16
N ASP A 148 -22.55 8.82 -6.57
CA ASP A 148 -22.08 7.53 -6.06
C ASP A 148 -22.55 7.30 -4.63
N TYR A 149 -23.39 6.29 -4.45
CA TYR A 149 -23.86 5.84 -3.15
C TYR A 149 -23.07 4.61 -2.72
N LEU A 150 -22.34 4.68 -1.60
CA LEU A 150 -21.63 3.53 -1.06
C LEU A 150 -22.64 2.51 -0.52
N ILE A 151 -22.67 1.30 -1.10
CA ILE A 151 -23.64 0.26 -0.72
C ILE A 151 -22.98 -0.98 -0.11
N ALA A 152 -21.66 -1.11 -0.15
CA ALA A 152 -20.91 -2.06 0.68
C ALA A 152 -19.43 -1.72 0.71
N SER A 153 -18.74 -2.24 1.72
CA SER A 153 -17.29 -2.14 1.87
C SER A 153 -16.67 -3.47 2.30
N GLY A 154 -15.49 -3.76 1.78
CA GLY A 154 -14.61 -4.82 2.29
C GLY A 154 -14.15 -4.52 3.72
N THR A 155 -13.56 -5.53 4.36
CA THR A 155 -12.94 -5.40 5.67
C THR A 155 -11.45 -5.12 5.48
N PRO A 156 -10.93 -3.93 5.84
CA PRO A 156 -9.51 -3.64 5.67
C PRO A 156 -8.67 -4.52 6.60
N ALA A 157 -7.45 -4.86 6.16
CA ALA A 157 -6.48 -5.51 7.03
C ALA A 157 -6.04 -4.54 8.14
N ILE A 158 -5.80 -5.09 9.32
CA ILE A 158 -5.26 -4.33 10.46
C ILE A 158 -3.77 -4.63 10.52
N ASP A 159 -2.95 -3.58 10.39
CA ASP A 159 -1.50 -3.69 10.48
C ASP A 159 -1.05 -4.18 11.87
N PHE A 160 0.14 -4.79 11.92
CA PHE A 160 0.76 -5.24 13.15
C PHE A 160 1.30 -4.06 13.97
N VAL A 161 1.45 -4.26 15.27
CA VAL A 161 2.24 -3.36 16.13
C VAL A 161 3.63 -3.96 16.26
N GLU A 162 4.67 -3.19 15.92
CA GLU A 162 6.04 -3.69 15.99
C GLU A 162 6.43 -4.06 17.43
N ALA A 163 7.14 -5.18 17.58
CA ALA A 163 7.84 -5.46 18.83
C ALA A 163 8.93 -4.41 19.04
N ARG A 164 9.21 -4.04 20.30
CA ARG A 164 10.27 -3.06 20.61
C ARG A 164 11.13 -3.51 21.77
N VAL A 165 12.40 -3.13 21.75
CA VAL A 165 13.27 -3.29 22.91
C VAL A 165 13.10 -2.09 23.82
N GLU A 166 12.88 -2.34 25.10
CA GLU A 166 12.90 -1.34 26.15
C GLU A 166 14.17 -1.52 26.98
N TYR A 167 15.04 -0.51 26.94
CA TYR A 167 16.25 -0.44 27.75
C TYR A 167 15.91 0.20 29.09
N LEU A 168 16.34 -0.44 30.19
CA LEU A 168 16.11 0.02 31.57
C LEU A 168 17.32 0.79 32.13
N PHE A 169 18.19 1.25 31.24
CA PHE A 169 19.33 2.12 31.53
C PHE A 169 19.36 3.24 30.49
N LYS A 170 19.99 4.37 30.84
CA LYS A 170 20.13 5.50 29.92
C LYS A 170 21.03 5.12 28.75
N THR A 171 20.55 5.30 27.53
CA THR A 171 21.32 5.05 26.30
C THR A 171 21.95 6.34 25.81
N GLU A 172 23.00 6.26 24.98
CA GLU A 172 23.68 7.43 24.40
C GLU A 172 22.71 8.37 23.65
N LYS A 173 21.59 7.84 23.13
CA LYS A 173 20.55 8.59 22.42
C LYS A 173 19.67 9.45 23.33
N ASP A 174 19.69 9.21 24.63
CA ASP A 174 18.92 9.98 25.62
C ASP A 174 19.63 11.28 26.03
N TYR A 175 20.89 11.46 25.63
CA TYR A 175 21.70 12.62 25.99
C TYR A 175 21.67 13.68 24.89
N ARG A 176 20.64 14.53 24.91
CA ARG A 176 20.69 15.81 24.23
C ARG A 176 21.54 16.78 25.06
N PRO A 177 22.47 17.55 24.48
CA PRO A 177 23.20 18.57 25.22
C PRO A 177 22.20 19.57 25.82
N GLU A 178 22.26 19.79 27.13
CA GLU A 178 21.55 20.90 27.76
C GLU A 178 22.25 22.20 27.33
N VAL A 179 21.48 23.07 26.67
CA VAL A 179 21.92 24.42 26.30
C VAL A 179 21.45 25.35 27.42
N ASP A 180 22.37 26.10 28.01
CA ASP A 180 22.02 27.10 29.01
C ASP A 180 21.30 28.30 28.38
N LYS A 181 20.83 29.25 29.20
CA LYS A 181 20.11 30.44 28.74
C LYS A 181 20.98 31.38 27.88
N ASP A 182 22.29 31.22 27.91
CA ASP A 182 23.28 32.02 27.22
C ASP A 182 23.80 31.33 25.93
N GLY A 183 23.25 30.16 25.59
CA GLY A 183 23.62 29.42 24.38
C GLY A 183 24.91 28.61 24.50
N ASN A 184 25.51 28.51 25.70
CA ASN A 184 26.68 27.68 25.90
C ASN A 184 26.26 26.21 26.00
N VAL A 185 26.87 25.39 25.14
CA VAL A 185 26.74 23.94 25.18
C VAL A 185 27.75 23.43 26.20
N ASN A 186 27.27 22.93 27.34
CA ASN A 186 28.15 22.34 28.34
C ASN A 186 28.57 20.92 27.91
N TYR A 187 29.75 20.79 27.31
CA TYR A 187 30.33 19.50 26.90
C TYR A 187 30.91 18.66 28.05
N HIS A 188 30.87 19.14 29.31
CA HIS A 188 31.58 18.53 30.45
C HIS A 188 30.81 17.46 31.24
N LYS A 189 29.73 16.86 30.70
CA LYS A 189 28.94 15.84 31.42
C LYS A 189 28.47 14.65 30.57
N LEU A 190 29.29 14.17 29.64
CA LEU A 190 28.91 13.04 28.77
C LEU A 190 29.31 11.65 29.27
N HIS A 191 29.87 11.52 30.47
CA HIS A 191 30.19 10.22 31.08
C HIS A 191 29.20 9.88 32.19
N VAL A 192 27.93 9.69 31.84
CA VAL A 192 26.96 9.18 32.82
C VAL A 192 27.09 7.67 32.86
N VAL A 193 27.86 7.23 33.84
CA VAL A 193 28.07 5.83 34.22
C VAL A 193 26.72 5.25 34.66
N ALA A 194 26.11 4.38 33.85
CA ALA A 194 24.98 3.57 34.27
C ALA A 194 25.51 2.34 35.03
N ASN A 195 25.75 2.49 36.34
CA ASN A 195 26.13 1.36 37.18
C ASN A 195 24.97 0.36 37.31
N VAL A 196 25.28 -0.92 37.23
CA VAL A 196 24.34 -2.02 37.39
C VAL A 196 24.91 -3.08 38.30
N LEU A 197 24.04 -3.78 39.02
CA LEU A 197 24.40 -4.91 39.86
C LEU A 197 24.18 -6.23 39.11
N LYS A 198 24.96 -7.26 39.43
CA LYS A 198 24.75 -8.63 38.98
C LYS A 198 23.31 -9.05 39.25
N GLY A 199 22.67 -9.61 38.23
CA GLY A 199 21.27 -10.03 38.25
C GLY A 199 20.27 -8.91 37.98
N GLN A 200 20.70 -7.65 37.80
CA GLN A 200 19.81 -6.55 37.45
C GLN A 200 19.26 -6.70 36.03
N LEU A 201 17.96 -6.42 35.85
CA LEU A 201 17.31 -6.39 34.54
C LEU A 201 17.77 -5.16 33.75
N LEU A 202 18.35 -5.38 32.57
CA LEU A 202 18.93 -4.35 31.72
C LEU A 202 18.03 -3.95 30.55
N ALA A 203 17.34 -4.92 29.95
CA ALA A 203 16.44 -4.68 28.85
C ALA A 203 15.35 -5.75 28.77
N ARG A 204 14.19 -5.40 28.22
CA ARG A 204 13.12 -6.34 27.93
C ARG A 204 12.56 -6.14 26.52
N LEU A 205 12.15 -7.23 25.89
CA LEU A 205 11.44 -7.23 24.64
C LEU A 205 9.95 -7.03 24.93
N ILE A 206 9.39 -5.91 24.47
CA ILE A 206 7.95 -5.71 24.44
C ILE A 206 7.42 -6.40 23.19
N PRO A 207 6.58 -7.45 23.32
CA PRO A 207 6.06 -8.16 22.18
C PRO A 207 5.19 -7.23 21.32
N GLY A 208 5.25 -7.46 20.01
CA GLY A 208 4.37 -6.81 19.06
C GLY A 208 2.96 -7.40 19.12
N ILE A 209 2.04 -6.78 18.39
CA ILE A 209 0.69 -7.30 18.19
C ILE A 209 0.60 -7.77 16.74
N GLU A 210 0.17 -9.01 16.52
CA GLU A 210 -0.04 -9.52 15.17
C GLU A 210 -1.12 -8.71 14.45
N GLY A 211 -0.87 -8.44 13.16
CA GLY A 211 -1.88 -7.87 12.30
C GLY A 211 -3.02 -8.86 12.06
N LYS A 212 -4.18 -8.35 11.69
CA LYS A 212 -5.34 -9.18 11.33
C LYS A 212 -5.61 -9.06 9.84
N SER A 213 -5.82 -10.20 9.18
CA SER A 213 -6.25 -10.22 7.79
C SER A 213 -7.61 -9.54 7.62
N GLY A 214 -7.73 -8.79 6.53
CA GLY A 214 -8.99 -8.29 6.03
C GLY A 214 -9.49 -9.12 4.85
N SER A 215 -10.54 -8.63 4.20
CA SER A 215 -11.07 -9.21 2.96
C SER A 215 -11.63 -8.11 2.05
N ASP A 216 -11.40 -8.22 0.74
CA ASP A 216 -12.03 -7.34 -0.24
C ASP A 216 -13.53 -7.67 -0.43
N LEU A 217 -14.20 -6.97 -1.36
CA LEU A 217 -15.62 -7.18 -1.65
C LEU A 217 -15.95 -8.57 -2.21
N PHE A 218 -14.98 -9.27 -2.79
CA PHE A 218 -15.16 -10.58 -3.43
C PHE A 218 -14.75 -11.72 -2.50
N GLY A 219 -14.30 -11.42 -1.28
CA GLY A 219 -13.87 -12.39 -0.28
C GLY A 219 -12.41 -12.81 -0.43
N ASN A 220 -11.61 -12.11 -1.23
CA ASN A 220 -10.17 -12.37 -1.29
C ASN A 220 -9.50 -11.83 -0.03
N GLU A 221 -8.61 -12.63 0.56
CA GLU A 221 -7.88 -12.27 1.77
C GLU A 221 -6.91 -11.11 1.51
N ILE A 222 -6.98 -10.08 2.35
CA ILE A 222 -5.99 -8.99 2.40
C ILE A 222 -5.09 -9.23 3.60
N LYS A 223 -3.85 -9.62 3.33
CA LYS A 223 -2.88 -9.92 4.39
C LYS A 223 -2.35 -8.64 5.03
N PRO A 224 -2.15 -8.63 6.37
CA PRO A 224 -1.48 -7.51 7.02
C PRO A 224 -0.03 -7.43 6.56
N LYS A 225 0.60 -6.26 6.73
CA LYS A 225 2.04 -6.11 6.49
C LYS A 225 2.84 -7.09 7.37
N LYS A 226 3.99 -7.52 6.86
CA LYS A 226 4.87 -8.44 7.59
C LYS A 226 5.62 -7.70 8.70
N ALA A 227 5.50 -8.19 9.93
CA ALA A 227 6.23 -7.66 11.06
C ALA A 227 7.74 -7.86 10.94
N ARG A 228 8.52 -6.82 11.27
CA ARG A 228 9.96 -6.97 11.44
C ARG A 228 10.23 -7.78 12.70
N LEU A 229 11.10 -8.78 12.59
CA LEU A 229 11.52 -9.57 13.74
C LEU A 229 12.48 -8.73 14.61
N VAL A 230 12.07 -8.45 15.84
CA VAL A 230 12.89 -7.77 16.84
C VAL A 230 13.43 -8.79 17.83
N LYS A 231 14.73 -8.74 18.08
CA LYS A 231 15.44 -9.64 18.99
C LYS A 231 16.31 -8.83 19.94
N LEU A 232 16.38 -9.28 21.19
CA LEU A 232 17.39 -8.80 22.12
C LEU A 232 18.76 -9.34 21.71
N LYS A 233 19.74 -8.43 21.63
CA LYS A 233 21.13 -8.79 21.38
C LYS A 233 21.91 -8.57 22.67
N ARG A 234 22.56 -9.62 23.15
CA ARG A 234 23.48 -9.56 24.30
C ARG A 234 24.92 -9.49 23.80
N GLY A 235 25.76 -8.76 24.53
CA GLY A 235 27.21 -8.81 24.40
C GLY A 235 27.87 -9.36 25.65
N LYS A 236 29.04 -8.82 26.00
CA LYS A 236 29.86 -9.30 27.13
C LYS A 236 29.15 -9.04 28.47
N ASN A 237 29.30 -9.99 29.40
CA ASN A 237 28.79 -9.93 30.78
C ASN A 237 27.27 -9.66 30.90
N VAL A 238 26.49 -10.14 29.91
CA VAL A 238 25.03 -10.05 29.89
C VAL A 238 24.44 -11.43 29.64
N LEU A 239 23.51 -11.83 30.49
CA LEU A 239 22.72 -13.04 30.37
C LEU A 239 21.38 -12.75 29.67
N ILE A 240 20.84 -13.74 28.98
CA ILE A 240 19.49 -13.70 28.41
C ILE A 240 18.66 -14.80 29.06
N ASN A 241 17.39 -14.52 29.37
CA ASN A 241 16.49 -15.57 29.87
C ASN A 241 16.21 -16.64 28.81
N GLU A 242 15.67 -17.78 29.25
CA GLU A 242 15.36 -18.93 28.38
C GLU A 242 14.41 -18.58 27.23
N THR A 243 13.49 -17.65 27.46
CA THR A 243 12.51 -17.22 26.46
C THR A 243 13.05 -16.18 25.48
N GLY A 244 14.27 -15.64 25.70
CA GLY A 244 14.87 -14.65 24.82
C GLY A 244 14.27 -13.24 24.91
N THR A 245 13.53 -12.93 25.99
CA THR A 245 12.72 -11.71 26.16
C THR A 245 13.29 -10.73 27.17
N GLN A 246 14.32 -11.11 27.95
CA GLN A 246 14.90 -10.26 28.99
C GLN A 246 16.42 -10.42 29.03
N LEU A 247 17.13 -9.30 29.26
CA LEU A 247 18.58 -9.26 29.46
C LEU A 247 18.92 -8.88 30.91
N TYR A 248 19.88 -9.57 31.50
CA TYR A 248 20.34 -9.36 32.87
C TYR A 248 21.84 -9.15 32.92
N ALA A 249 22.32 -8.35 33.88
CA ALA A 249 23.74 -8.22 34.16
C ALA A 249 24.29 -9.52 34.76
N ASP A 250 25.43 -9.99 34.26
CA ASP A 250 26.13 -11.17 34.83
C ASP A 250 27.15 -10.79 35.93
N VAL A 251 27.55 -9.52 35.94
CA VAL A 251 28.53 -8.92 36.84
C VAL A 251 28.08 -7.54 37.28
N ASP A 252 28.62 -7.04 38.38
CA ASP A 252 28.54 -5.62 38.73
C ASP A 252 29.40 -4.82 37.74
N GLY A 253 28.90 -3.68 37.25
CA GLY A 253 29.68 -2.86 36.33
C GLY A 253 28.90 -1.74 35.65
N LEU A 254 29.46 -1.24 34.54
CA LEU A 254 28.88 -0.19 33.72
C LEU A 254 28.15 -0.78 32.51
N VAL A 255 26.83 -0.56 32.42
CA VAL A 255 26.06 -0.97 31.24
C VAL A 255 26.16 0.04 30.09
N LYS A 256 26.32 -0.47 28.87
CA LYS A 256 26.34 0.30 27.62
C LYS A 256 25.57 -0.42 26.52
N LEU A 257 25.14 0.35 25.52
CA LEU A 257 24.54 -0.15 24.29
C LEU A 257 25.52 0.10 23.13
N GLU A 258 26.09 -0.97 22.57
CA GLU A 258 27.07 -0.92 21.48
C GLU A 258 26.62 -1.85 20.35
N ASP A 259 26.52 -1.36 19.11
CA ASP A 259 26.03 -2.13 17.95
C ASP A 259 24.70 -2.88 18.19
N GLU A 260 23.76 -2.21 18.86
CA GLU A 260 22.46 -2.75 19.31
C GLU A 260 22.58 -3.89 20.35
N LYS A 261 23.77 -4.18 20.86
CA LYS A 261 24.02 -5.16 21.93
C LYS A 261 24.15 -4.46 23.28
N VAL A 262 23.50 -5.03 24.29
CA VAL A 262 23.72 -4.61 25.68
C VAL A 262 24.98 -5.29 26.22
N ILE A 263 25.89 -4.51 26.79
CA ILE A 263 27.17 -4.95 27.34
C ILE A 263 27.32 -4.40 28.75
N VAL A 264 27.92 -5.17 29.65
CA VAL A 264 28.35 -4.68 30.98
C VAL A 264 29.86 -4.77 31.07
N ASN A 265 30.51 -3.64 31.35
CA ASN A 265 31.95 -3.58 31.59
C ASN A 265 32.21 -3.63 33.10
N ASP A 266 32.94 -4.66 33.52
CA ASP A 266 33.41 -4.89 34.89
C ASP A 266 34.63 -4.05 35.26
N THR A 267 35.25 -3.43 34.25
CA THR A 267 36.44 -2.58 34.34
C THR A 267 36.17 -1.23 33.70
N PHE A 268 36.64 -0.15 34.34
CA PHE A 268 36.55 1.21 33.81
C PHE A 268 37.95 1.73 33.53
N ASP A 269 38.41 1.58 32.29
CA ASP A 269 39.68 2.15 31.85
C ASP A 269 39.55 3.66 31.71
N ILE A 270 40.24 4.40 32.58
CA ILE A 270 40.41 5.86 32.44
C ILE A 270 41.62 6.08 31.52
N PRO A 271 41.45 6.59 30.29
CA PRO A 271 42.58 6.94 29.44
C PRO A 271 43.30 8.17 30.00
N GLY A 272 44.36 7.96 30.79
CA GLY A 272 45.27 9.01 31.27
C GLY A 272 45.48 9.04 32.79
N ASN A 273 46.39 9.91 33.24
CA ASN A 273 46.65 10.15 34.66
C ASN A 273 45.40 10.74 35.33
N VAL A 274 44.94 10.12 36.40
CA VAL A 274 43.86 10.61 37.28
C VAL A 274 44.32 11.95 37.88
N GLY A 275 43.76 13.05 37.41
CA GLY A 275 44.09 14.42 37.83
C GLY A 275 42.86 15.18 38.33
N SER A 276 43.04 16.39 38.83
CA SER A 276 41.97 17.27 39.36
C SER A 276 40.90 17.71 38.32
N THR A 277 40.88 17.10 37.14
CA THR A 277 39.94 17.37 36.03
C THR A 277 38.98 16.19 35.77
N THR A 278 39.26 15.00 36.32
CA THR A 278 38.33 13.87 36.37
C THR A 278 37.48 14.03 37.62
N GLY A 279 36.23 14.50 37.46
CA GLY A 279 35.28 14.62 38.57
C GLY A 279 34.98 13.28 39.25
N ASP A 280 34.23 13.31 40.37
CA ASP A 280 33.91 12.11 41.16
C ASP A 280 33.23 11.02 40.30
N VAL A 281 33.92 9.90 40.11
CA VAL A 281 33.40 8.71 39.40
C VAL A 281 33.04 7.66 40.44
N GLU A 282 31.75 7.43 40.66
CA GLU A 282 31.27 6.25 41.37
C GLU A 282 31.19 5.09 40.37
N PHE A 283 31.99 4.03 40.58
CA PHE A 283 32.03 2.83 39.74
C PHE A 283 31.80 1.59 40.60
N LEU A 284 30.81 0.78 40.23
CA LEU A 284 30.55 -0.52 40.87
C LEU A 284 31.24 -1.62 40.06
N GLY A 285 32.57 -1.70 40.13
CA GLY A 285 33.37 -2.74 39.48
C GLY A 285 34.77 -2.80 40.10
N SER A 286 35.61 -3.74 39.65
CA SER A 286 36.95 -3.97 40.22
C SER A 286 38.06 -3.35 39.39
#